data_AF-A0ABD1M511-F1
#
_entry.id   AF-A0ABD1M511-F1
#
_cell.length_a   1.000
_cell.length_b   1.000
_cell.length_c   1.000
_cell.angle_alpha   90.00
_cell.angle_beta   90.00
_cell.angle_gamma   90.00
#
_symmetry.space_group_name_H-M   'P 1'
#
loop_
_entity.id
_entity.type
_entity.pdbx_description
1 polymer ?
#
loop_
_entity_poly.entity_id
_entity_poly.type
_entity_poly.pdbx_seq_one_letter_code
_entity_poly.pdbx_strand_id
1 'polypeptide(L)'
;MCALTEDEYTKVHNFKSVKQMWDTLALTYEGSTEVKRNKLSLLTRKYELFEMEENESIQIMFDRFQTIVNELSFLGRTYDNFHHIDKILRSLPRKWRPQVTALRASKDLQKLSLEEFIGLLKVHELELQQDEVGRK
;
A
#
# COMPACT_ATOMS: atom_id res chain seq x y z
N MET A 1 58.69 -14.21 -16.54
CA MET A 1 57.99 -12.90 -16.63
C MET A 1 56.79 -13.10 -17.53
N CYS A 2 55.62 -13.37 -16.96
CA CYS A 2 54.38 -13.49 -17.74
C CYS A 2 53.87 -12.08 -18.00
N ALA A 3 53.98 -11.64 -19.25
CA ALA A 3 53.46 -10.36 -19.71
C ALA A 3 51.93 -10.44 -19.75
N LEU A 4 51.27 -9.62 -18.95
CA LEU A 4 49.83 -9.39 -19.01
C LEU A 4 49.48 -8.79 -20.37
N THR A 5 48.44 -9.29 -21.01
CA THR A 5 47.95 -8.77 -22.30
C THR A 5 47.23 -7.44 -22.10
N GLU A 6 47.40 -6.54 -23.07
CA GLU A 6 46.93 -5.15 -23.04
C GLU A 6 45.40 -5.03 -22.86
N ASP A 7 44.66 -6.07 -23.26
CA ASP A 7 43.20 -6.17 -23.16
C ASP A 7 42.68 -6.48 -21.73
N GLU A 8 43.52 -7.11 -20.89
CA GLU A 8 43.20 -7.34 -19.47
C GLU A 8 43.45 -6.07 -18.64
N TYR A 9 44.40 -5.22 -19.07
CA TYR A 9 44.72 -3.96 -18.40
C TYR A 9 43.61 -2.91 -18.57
N THR A 10 43.00 -2.84 -19.75
CA THR A 10 41.92 -1.88 -20.07
C THR A 10 40.62 -2.14 -19.33
N LYS A 11 40.33 -3.39 -18.93
CA LYS A 11 39.15 -3.71 -18.09
C LYS A 11 39.32 -3.29 -16.63
N VAL A 12 40.56 -3.21 -16.13
CA VAL A 12 40.88 -2.83 -14.75
C VAL A 12 41.11 -1.32 -14.61
N HIS A 13 41.28 -0.59 -15.71
CA HIS A 13 41.70 0.81 -15.70
C HIS A 13 40.59 1.86 -15.41
N ASN A 14 39.30 1.49 -15.45
CA ASN A 14 38.21 2.45 -15.27
C ASN A 14 37.75 2.65 -13.81
N PHE A 15 38.28 1.89 -12.86
CA PHE A 15 38.04 2.14 -11.43
C PHE A 15 39.39 2.31 -10.73
N LYS A 16 39.77 3.56 -10.46
CA LYS A 16 41.11 3.93 -9.94
C LYS A 16 41.33 3.56 -8.46
N SER A 17 40.36 2.92 -7.81
CA SER A 17 40.53 2.35 -6.47
C SER A 17 39.43 1.36 -6.12
N VAL A 18 39.78 0.28 -5.42
CA VAL A 18 38.83 -0.59 -4.70
C VAL A 18 37.86 0.25 -3.84
N LYS A 19 38.33 1.37 -3.31
CA LYS A 19 37.52 2.34 -2.57
C LYS A 19 36.41 2.95 -3.43
N GLN A 20 36.68 3.34 -4.68
CA GLN A 20 35.65 3.92 -5.56
C GLN A 20 34.60 2.89 -5.98
N MET A 21 35.01 1.63 -6.18
CA MET A 21 34.06 0.52 -6.40
C MET A 21 33.18 0.30 -5.17
N TRP A 22 33.76 0.25 -3.96
CA TRP A 22 33.00 0.14 -2.72
C TRP A 22 32.11 1.35 -2.44
N ASP A 23 32.58 2.57 -2.68
CA ASP A 23 31.81 3.80 -2.51
C ASP A 23 30.63 3.83 -3.50
N THR A 24 30.83 3.39 -4.74
CA THR A 24 29.74 3.28 -5.74
C THR A 24 28.74 2.20 -5.36
N LEU A 25 29.22 1.04 -4.88
CA LEU A 25 28.37 -0.06 -4.42
C LEU A 25 27.57 0.36 -3.17
N ALA A 26 28.22 1.03 -2.22
CA ALA A 26 27.64 1.59 -1.01
C ALA A 26 26.61 2.67 -1.35
N LEU A 27 26.93 3.63 -2.23
CA LEU A 27 25.97 4.65 -2.69
C LEU A 27 24.78 4.04 -3.43
N THR A 28 24.99 3.00 -4.23
CA THR A 28 23.89 2.29 -4.92
C THR A 28 23.01 1.54 -3.91
N TYR A 29 23.60 0.92 -2.90
CA TYR A 29 22.89 0.14 -1.88
C TYR A 29 22.21 1.04 -0.83
N GLU A 30 22.90 2.07 -0.34
CA GLU A 30 22.37 3.12 0.54
C GLU A 30 21.29 3.91 -0.19
N GLY A 31 21.49 4.30 -1.45
CA GLY A 31 20.47 4.93 -2.29
C GLY A 31 19.26 4.02 -2.51
N SER A 32 19.47 2.72 -2.75
CA SER A 32 18.38 1.72 -2.80
C SER A 32 17.65 1.59 -1.45
N THR A 33 18.38 1.64 -0.34
CA THR A 33 17.84 1.53 1.02
C THR A 33 17.07 2.79 1.42
N GLU A 34 17.59 3.97 1.09
CA GLU A 34 16.97 5.26 1.35
C GLU A 34 15.74 5.46 0.47
N VAL A 35 15.80 5.09 -0.82
CA VAL A 35 14.65 5.08 -1.72
C VAL A 35 13.56 4.13 -1.20
N LYS A 36 13.92 2.91 -0.77
CA LYS A 36 12.96 1.98 -0.14
C LYS A 36 12.34 2.57 1.12
N ARG A 37 13.14 3.19 1.98
CA ARG A 37 12.66 3.85 3.22
C ARG A 37 11.71 5.01 2.91
N ASN A 38 12.06 5.86 1.95
CA ASN A 38 11.23 6.98 1.52
C ASN A 38 9.92 6.50 0.88
N LYS A 39 9.98 5.46 0.04
CA LYS A 39 8.78 4.84 -0.54
C LYS A 39 7.88 4.24 0.54
N LEU A 40 8.46 3.52 1.50
CA LEU A 40 7.73 2.95 2.64
C LEU A 40 7.06 4.03 3.49
N SER A 41 7.76 5.13 3.76
CA SER A 41 7.22 6.29 4.49
C SER A 41 6.05 6.93 3.73
N LEU A 42 6.19 7.15 2.42
CA LEU A 42 5.13 7.72 1.58
C LEU A 42 3.90 6.80 1.54
N LEU A 43 4.08 5.50 1.35
CA LEU A 43 2.99 4.53 1.32
C LEU A 43 2.31 4.40 2.69
N THR A 44 3.08 4.47 3.78
CA THR A 44 2.54 4.48 5.14
C THR A 44 1.63 5.69 5.33
N ARG A 45 2.09 6.87 4.90
CA ARG A 45 1.28 8.09 4.95
C ARG A 45 0.03 7.99 4.07
N LYS A 46 0.14 7.43 2.85
CA LYS A 46 -1.01 7.19 1.97
C LYS A 46 -2.01 6.25 2.61
N TYR A 47 -1.54 5.19 3.28
CA TYR A 47 -2.39 4.29 4.04
C TYR A 47 -3.06 5.05 5.18
N GLU A 48 -2.33 5.75 6.05
CA GLU A 48 -2.87 6.49 7.19
C GLU A 48 -3.90 7.57 6.81
N LEU A 49 -3.67 8.27 5.70
CA LEU A 49 -4.56 9.30 5.16
C LEU A 49 -5.58 8.77 4.16
N PHE A 50 -5.66 7.45 3.97
CA PHE A 50 -6.60 6.86 3.03
C PHE A 50 -8.04 7.22 3.42
N GLU A 51 -8.77 7.77 2.47
CA GLU A 51 -10.18 8.15 2.56
C GLU A 51 -10.86 7.81 1.23
N MET A 52 -12.15 7.52 1.30
CA MET A 52 -12.98 7.32 0.11
C MET A 52 -13.22 8.67 -0.57
N GLU A 53 -13.06 8.71 -1.89
CA GLU A 53 -13.25 9.92 -2.69
C GLU A 53 -14.74 10.21 -2.96
N GLU A 54 -15.05 11.44 -3.33
CA GLU A 54 -16.42 11.83 -3.69
C GLU A 54 -16.88 11.06 -4.93
N ASN A 55 -18.05 10.41 -4.83
CA ASN A 55 -18.65 9.58 -5.88
C ASN A 55 -17.82 8.35 -6.29
N GLU A 56 -16.84 7.98 -5.48
CA GLU A 56 -16.16 6.68 -5.61
C GLU A 56 -17.13 5.56 -5.23
N SER A 57 -16.99 4.38 -5.86
CA SER A 57 -17.71 3.18 -5.42
C SER A 57 -16.89 2.38 -4.39
N ILE A 58 -17.54 1.54 -3.59
CA ILE A 58 -16.84 0.65 -2.65
C ILE A 58 -15.81 -0.23 -3.35
N GLN A 59 -16.11 -0.71 -4.57
CA GLN A 59 -15.17 -1.51 -5.35
C GLN A 59 -13.91 -0.71 -5.72
N ILE A 60 -14.07 0.50 -6.27
CA ILE A 60 -12.94 1.33 -6.69
C ILE A 60 -12.07 1.72 -5.49
N MET A 61 -12.72 2.08 -4.39
CA MET A 61 -12.04 2.37 -3.12
C MET A 61 -11.25 1.16 -2.62
N PHE A 62 -11.84 -0.03 -2.66
CA PHE A 62 -11.17 -1.25 -2.23
C PHE A 62 -9.96 -1.61 -3.12
N ASP A 63 -10.05 -1.45 -4.44
CA ASP A 63 -8.94 -1.72 -5.36
C ASP A 63 -7.73 -0.81 -5.09
N ARG A 64 -7.99 0.48 -4.83
CA ARG A 64 -6.97 1.45 -4.39
C ARG A 64 -6.35 1.05 -3.06
N PHE A 65 -7.19 0.64 -2.10
CA PHE A 65 -6.73 0.19 -0.79
C PHE A 65 -5.82 -1.04 -0.91
N GLN A 66 -6.23 -2.05 -1.67
CA GLN A 66 -5.43 -3.26 -1.92
C GLN A 66 -4.09 -2.94 -2.59
N THR A 67 -4.08 -2.00 -3.54
CA THR A 67 -2.82 -1.54 -4.17
C THR A 67 -1.83 -1.02 -3.14
N ILE A 68 -2.28 -0.17 -2.21
CA ILE A 68 -1.43 0.38 -1.15
C ILE A 68 -0.94 -0.73 -0.20
N VAL A 69 -1.83 -1.63 0.23
CA VAL A 69 -1.50 -2.75 1.12
C VAL A 69 -0.49 -3.70 0.49
N ASN A 70 -0.67 -4.03 -0.79
CA ASN A 70 0.25 -4.90 -1.52
C ASN A 70 1.64 -4.27 -1.66
N GLU A 71 1.72 -2.97 -1.98
CA GLU A 71 3.00 -2.26 -2.03
C GLU A 71 3.69 -2.17 -0.66
N LEU A 72 2.94 -1.98 0.42
CA LEU A 72 3.47 -2.00 1.78
C LEU A 72 4.01 -3.38 2.17
N SER A 73 3.25 -4.44 1.86
CA SER A 73 3.63 -5.83 2.09
C SER A 73 4.91 -6.18 1.35
N PHE A 74 5.04 -5.76 0.08
CA PHE A 74 6.25 -5.94 -0.71
C PHE A 74 7.49 -5.26 -0.10
N LEU A 75 7.30 -4.16 0.63
CA LEU A 75 8.36 -3.46 1.36
C LEU A 75 8.56 -3.97 2.79
N GLY A 76 7.88 -5.05 3.18
CA GLY A 76 8.03 -5.71 4.49
C GLY A 76 7.16 -5.14 5.60
N ARG A 77 6.16 -4.30 5.31
CA ARG A 77 5.19 -3.79 6.29
C ARG A 77 3.82 -4.37 6.00
N THR A 78 3.31 -5.17 6.93
CA THR A 78 1.98 -5.78 6.85
C THR A 78 1.10 -5.31 8.01
N TYR A 79 -0.21 -5.38 7.82
CA TYR A 79 -1.20 -5.18 8.88
C TYR A 79 -2.09 -6.40 8.95
N ASP A 80 -2.73 -6.62 10.10
CA ASP A 80 -3.72 -7.68 10.22
C ASP A 80 -5.05 -7.28 9.55
N ASN A 81 -5.90 -8.27 9.36
CA ASN A 81 -7.20 -8.09 8.73
C ASN A 81 -8.10 -7.10 9.50
N PHE A 82 -8.02 -7.12 10.83
CA PHE A 82 -8.81 -6.21 11.67
C PHE A 82 -8.41 -4.75 11.46
N HIS A 83 -7.12 -4.45 11.36
CA HIS A 83 -6.59 -3.13 11.04
C HIS A 83 -7.03 -2.67 9.65
N HIS A 84 -7.10 -3.58 8.67
CA HIS A 84 -7.63 -3.25 7.36
C HIS A 84 -9.12 -2.89 7.40
N ILE A 85 -9.93 -3.69 8.10
CA ILE A 85 -11.37 -3.44 8.28
C ILE A 85 -11.61 -2.12 9.02
N ASP A 86 -10.95 -1.89 10.17
CA ASP A 86 -11.11 -0.64 10.91
C ASP A 86 -10.62 0.55 10.10
N LYS A 87 -9.57 0.39 9.29
CA LYS A 87 -9.09 1.45 8.42
C LYS A 87 -10.14 1.82 7.38
N ILE A 88 -10.71 0.85 6.67
CA ILE A 88 -11.77 1.11 5.68
C ILE A 88 -12.99 1.74 6.34
N LEU A 89 -13.43 1.25 7.51
CA LEU A 89 -14.56 1.84 8.26
C LEU A 89 -14.35 3.32 8.61
N ARG A 90 -13.10 3.74 8.90
CA ARG A 90 -12.76 5.14 9.17
C ARG A 90 -12.72 6.00 7.91
N SER A 91 -12.38 5.40 6.78
CA SER A 91 -12.27 6.03 5.46
C SER A 91 -13.62 6.27 4.77
N LEU A 92 -14.70 5.62 5.24
CA LEU A 92 -16.04 5.79 4.68
C LEU A 92 -16.64 7.18 5.00
N PRO A 93 -17.39 7.78 4.05
CA PRO A 93 -17.99 9.10 4.25
C PRO A 93 -19.13 9.08 5.26
N ARG A 94 -19.55 10.27 5.72
CA ARG A 94 -20.53 10.42 6.81
C ARG A 94 -21.87 9.70 6.58
N LYS A 95 -22.29 9.51 5.33
CA LYS A 95 -23.52 8.77 4.99
C LYS A 95 -23.52 7.31 5.48
N TRP A 96 -22.34 6.72 5.66
CA TRP A 96 -22.17 5.35 6.15
C TRP A 96 -22.18 5.22 7.68
N ARG A 97 -22.30 6.32 8.43
CA ARG A 97 -22.20 6.30 9.91
C ARG A 97 -23.17 5.31 10.59
N PRO A 98 -24.44 5.15 10.16
CA PRO A 98 -25.33 4.13 10.73
C PRO A 98 -24.77 2.71 10.54
N GLN A 99 -24.35 2.38 9.32
CA GLN A 99 -23.79 1.06 8.98
C GLN A 99 -22.48 0.78 9.72
N VAL A 100 -21.58 1.78 9.79
CA VAL A 100 -20.33 1.69 10.55
C VAL A 100 -20.60 1.43 12.04
N THR A 101 -21.63 2.05 12.61
CA THR A 101 -22.00 1.86 14.02
C THR A 101 -22.54 0.45 14.26
N ALA A 102 -23.41 -0.04 13.38
CA ALA A 102 -23.95 -1.40 13.46
C ALA A 102 -22.85 -2.46 13.33
N LEU A 103 -21.94 -2.29 12.37
CA LEU A 103 -20.80 -3.19 12.16
C LEU A 103 -19.85 -3.20 13.36
N ARG A 104 -19.58 -2.04 13.99
CA ARG A 104 -18.74 -1.95 15.19
C ARG A 104 -19.41 -2.54 16.44
N ALA A 105 -20.74 -2.49 16.53
CA ALA A 105 -21.48 -3.11 17.62
C ALA A 105 -21.58 -4.64 17.48
N SER A 106 -21.36 -5.17 16.27
CA SER A 106 -21.34 -6.61 16.02
C SER A 106 -20.14 -7.29 16.68
N LYS A 107 -20.39 -8.40 17.37
CA LYS A 107 -19.35 -9.27 17.94
C LYS A 107 -18.55 -10.02 16.86
N ASP A 108 -19.01 -9.98 15.61
CA ASP A 108 -18.43 -10.76 14.52
C ASP A 108 -17.39 -9.99 13.71
N LEU A 109 -17.23 -8.68 13.94
CA LEU A 109 -16.28 -7.85 13.16
C LEU A 109 -14.84 -8.37 13.22
N GLN A 110 -14.42 -8.95 14.36
CA GLN A 110 -13.09 -9.54 14.52
C GLN A 110 -12.92 -10.90 13.82
N LYS A 111 -14.02 -11.57 13.48
CA LYS A 111 -14.03 -12.89 12.83
C LYS A 111 -14.26 -12.81 11.33
N LEU A 112 -14.66 -11.64 10.84
CA LEU A 112 -15.05 -11.41 9.46
C LEU A 112 -13.80 -11.31 8.56
N SER A 113 -13.80 -11.98 7.42
CA SER A 113 -12.75 -11.79 6.40
C SER A 113 -12.89 -10.43 5.71
N LEU A 114 -11.81 -9.95 5.08
CA LEU A 114 -11.86 -8.68 4.33
C LEU A 114 -12.87 -8.76 3.19
N GLU A 115 -12.93 -9.89 2.51
CA GLU A 115 -13.77 -10.14 1.35
C GLU A 115 -15.25 -10.15 1.73
N GLU A 116 -15.61 -10.82 2.83
CA GLU A 116 -16.96 -10.77 3.39
C GLU A 116 -17.34 -9.34 3.79
N PHE A 117 -16.41 -8.60 4.38
CA PHE A 117 -16.63 -7.23 4.83
C PHE A 117 -16.95 -6.31 3.65
N ILE A 118 -16.16 -6.40 2.58
CA ILE A 118 -16.40 -5.66 1.35
C ILE A 118 -17.72 -6.09 0.69
N GLY A 119 -18.06 -7.38 0.74
CA GLY A 119 -19.37 -7.88 0.28
C GLY A 119 -20.54 -7.19 0.99
N LEU A 120 -20.48 -7.09 2.32
CA LEU A 120 -21.50 -6.39 3.11
C LEU A 120 -21.61 -4.91 2.76
N LEU A 121 -20.47 -4.23 2.56
CA LEU A 121 -20.47 -2.82 2.15
C LEU A 121 -21.09 -2.63 0.76
N LYS A 122 -20.80 -3.51 -0.21
CA LYS A 122 -21.37 -3.44 -1.56
C LYS A 122 -22.89 -3.65 -1.56
N VAL A 123 -23.40 -4.58 -0.77
CA VAL A 123 -24.85 -4.78 -0.63
C VAL A 123 -25.51 -3.49 -0.13
N HIS A 124 -24.93 -2.88 0.90
CA HIS A 124 -25.45 -1.62 1.42
C HIS A 124 -25.29 -0.44 0.45
N GLU A 125 -24.23 -0.42 -0.36
CA GLU A 125 -24.06 0.57 -1.43
C GLU A 125 -25.23 0.54 -2.43
N LEU A 126 -25.68 -0.65 -2.83
CA LEU A 126 -26.81 -0.82 -3.73
C LEU A 126 -28.13 -0.34 -3.11
N GLU A 127 -28.35 -0.59 -1.81
CA GLU A 127 -29.52 -0.07 -1.08
C GLU A 127 -29.53 1.46 -1.04
N LEU A 128 -28.38 2.08 -0.73
CA LEU A 128 -28.25 3.55 -0.70
C LEU A 128 -28.50 4.18 -2.08
N GLN A 129 -28.06 3.53 -3.16
CA GLN A 129 -28.31 4.01 -4.52
C GLN A 129 -29.80 3.95 -4.89
N GLN A 130 -30.53 2.92 -4.46
CA GLN A 130 -31.97 2.82 -4.68
C GLN A 130 -32.74 3.91 -3.93
N ASP A 131 -32.38 4.19 -2.69
CA ASP A 131 -32.98 5.25 -1.87
C ASP A 131 -32.75 6.65 -2.45
N GLU A 132 -31.60 6.90 -3.08
CA GLU A 132 -31.32 8.16 -3.77
C GLU A 132 -32.11 8.32 -5.08
N VAL A 133 -32.40 7.22 -5.78
CA VAL A 133 -33.23 7.23 -7.01
C VAL A 133 -34.70 7.40 -6.68
N GLY A 134 -35.21 6.77 -5.61
CA GLY A 134 -36.63 6.89 -5.21
C GLY A 134 -37.04 8.25 -4.63
N ARG A 135 -36.06 9.12 -4.30
CA ARG A 135 -36.30 10.49 -3.81
C ARG A 135 -36.27 11.57 -4.90
N LYS A 136 -35.88 11.21 -6.13
CA LYS A 136 -35.89 12.10 -7.30
C LYS A 136 -37.19 11.93 -8.08
#